data_AF-A0A0J6T4Q2-F1
#
_entry.id   AF-A0A0J6T4Q2-F1
#
_cell.length_a   1.000
_cell.length_b   1.000
_cell.length_c   1.000
_cell.angle_alpha   90.00
_cell.angle_beta   90.00
_cell.angle_gamma   90.00
#
_symmetry.space_group_name_H-M   'P 1'
#
loop_
_entity.id
_entity.type
_entity.pdbx_description
1 polymer ?
#
loop_
_entity_poly.entity_id
_entity_poly.type
_entity_poly.pdbx_seq_one_letter_code
_entity_poly.pdbx_strand_id
1 'polypeptide(L)'
;MTKRLLAAALVAGFLAACVASLLQFALTSPLILAAEKYETAALEAPSRAFANPLIVLAHAGHGHGGEAEWQPAPGLPRLAFTALATLVSGVGYALLLGAVLVATGREVTSSEALRFGIGGFLAASLAPAIGLPPELPGMAAAALESRQLWWLATALATAIGLYLVAIRRGAVAVALGLALIVAPHAWGAPHGPEEISAMPPVYAAQFSARSLAVAFAFWAVLGLAFGWAWEAVAGREGAAARPGAAV
;
A
#
# COMPACT_ATOMS: atom_id res chain seq x y z
N MET A 1 -1.11 -20.96 -16.41
CA MET A 1 -0.99 -20.38 -15.04
C MET A 1 -0.27 -19.02 -15.06
N THR A 2 1.00 -18.93 -15.46
CA THR A 2 1.80 -17.68 -15.38
C THR A 2 1.25 -16.53 -16.22
N LYS A 3 0.81 -16.79 -17.46
CA LYS A 3 0.19 -15.77 -18.33
C LYS A 3 -1.09 -15.20 -17.72
N ARG A 4 -1.90 -16.05 -17.08
CA ARG A 4 -3.14 -15.67 -16.41
C ARG A 4 -2.88 -14.82 -15.17
N LEU A 5 -1.89 -15.20 -14.36
CA LEU A 5 -1.43 -14.41 -13.20
C LEU A 5 -0.97 -13.02 -13.62
N LEU A 6 -0.10 -12.93 -14.62
CA LEU A 6 0.42 -11.66 -15.10
C LEU A 6 -0.70 -10.77 -15.66
N ALA A 7 -1.60 -11.30 -16.48
CA ALA A 7 -2.71 -10.54 -17.04
C ALA A 7 -3.65 -10.02 -15.95
N ALA A 8 -4.05 -10.87 -15.00
CA ALA A 8 -4.91 -10.46 -13.89
C ALA A 8 -4.24 -9.40 -13.02
N ALA A 9 -2.93 -9.55 -12.74
CA ALA A 9 -2.17 -8.58 -11.95
C ALA A 9 -2.03 -7.21 -12.63
N LEU A 10 -1.78 -7.18 -13.94
CA LEU A 10 -1.70 -5.93 -14.71
C LEU A 10 -3.03 -5.18 -14.69
N VAL A 11 -4.14 -5.87 -14.94
CA VAL A 11 -5.48 -5.28 -14.93
C VAL A 11 -5.86 -4.78 -13.55
N ALA A 12 -5.66 -5.62 -12.52
CA ALA A 12 -5.98 -5.27 -11.14
C ALA A 12 -5.14 -4.10 -10.63
N GLY A 13 -3.83 -4.15 -10.87
CA GLY A 13 -2.90 -3.09 -10.48
C GLY A 13 -3.23 -1.76 -11.15
N PHE A 14 -3.57 -1.78 -12.45
CA PHE A 14 -3.99 -0.58 -13.17
C PHE A 14 -5.28 0.02 -12.59
N LEU A 15 -6.34 -0.78 -12.43
CA LEU A 15 -7.62 -0.29 -11.91
C LEU A 15 -7.49 0.25 -10.48
N ALA A 16 -6.78 -0.48 -9.62
CA ALA A 16 -6.52 -0.04 -8.25
C ALA A 16 -5.71 1.26 -8.22
N ALA A 17 -4.70 1.40 -9.08
CA ALA A 17 -3.89 2.61 -9.17
C ALA A 17 -4.67 3.81 -9.70
N CYS A 18 -5.56 3.63 -10.67
CA CYS A 18 -6.45 4.70 -11.14
C CYS A 18 -7.34 5.22 -10.02
N VAL A 19 -8.00 4.32 -9.28
CA VAL A 19 -8.87 4.69 -8.15
C VAL A 19 -8.05 5.38 -7.05
N ALA A 20 -6.91 4.80 -6.67
CA ALA A 20 -6.03 5.39 -5.66
C ALA A 20 -5.54 6.79 -6.06
N SER A 21 -5.09 6.98 -7.30
CA SER A 21 -4.60 8.27 -7.79
C SER A 21 -5.68 9.35 -7.74
N LEU A 22 -6.91 9.02 -8.15
CA LEU A 22 -8.05 9.95 -8.08
C LEU A 22 -8.37 10.33 -6.63
N LEU A 23 -8.39 9.35 -5.72
CA LEU A 23 -8.66 9.61 -4.32
C LEU A 23 -7.52 10.39 -3.65
N GLN A 24 -6.26 10.11 -3.98
CA GLN A 24 -5.12 10.88 -3.48
C GLN A 24 -5.21 12.34 -3.91
N PHE A 25 -5.49 12.57 -5.20
CA PHE A 25 -5.66 13.92 -5.74
C PHE A 25 -6.78 14.69 -5.01
N ALA A 26 -7.91 14.03 -4.73
CA ALA A 26 -9.04 14.66 -4.07
C ALA A 26 -8.87 14.83 -2.55
N LEU A 27 -8.25 13.86 -1.87
CA LEU A 27 -8.33 13.74 -0.41
C LEU A 27 -7.02 14.12 0.30
N THR A 28 -5.87 13.79 -0.29
CA THR A 28 -4.55 13.96 0.35
C THR A 28 -3.76 15.12 -0.23
N SER A 29 -3.82 15.37 -1.54
CA SER A 29 -3.08 16.48 -2.17
C SER A 29 -3.41 17.87 -1.58
N PRO A 30 -4.67 18.22 -1.26
CA PRO A 30 -4.96 19.51 -0.62
C PRO A 30 -4.33 19.65 0.77
N LEU A 31 -4.18 18.55 1.51
CA LEU A 31 -3.54 18.55 2.83
C LEU A 31 -2.02 18.70 2.71
N ILE A 32 -1.42 18.08 1.70
CA ILE A 32 0.00 18.25 1.38
C ILE A 32 0.29 19.71 1.06
N LEU A 33 -0.48 20.33 0.16
CA LEU A 33 -0.31 21.75 -0.18
C LEU A 33 -0.59 22.69 1.01
N ALA A 34 -1.44 22.29 1.94
CA ALA A 34 -1.66 23.03 3.18
C ALA A 34 -0.44 22.92 4.11
N ALA A 35 0.18 21.74 4.21
CA ALA A 35 1.38 21.48 5.02
C ALA A 35 2.61 22.24 4.50
N GLU A 36 2.81 22.29 3.18
CA GLU A 36 3.93 23.02 2.54
C GLU A 36 3.99 24.52 2.96
N LYS A 37 2.86 25.14 3.32
CA LYS A 37 2.80 26.53 3.81
C LYS A 37 3.44 26.72 5.19
N TYR A 38 3.45 25.68 6.01
CA TYR A 38 4.06 25.72 7.35
C TYR A 38 5.56 25.39 7.27
N GLU A 39 5.97 24.58 6.29
CA GLU A 39 7.38 24.25 6.02
C GLU A 39 8.15 25.46 5.45
N THR A 40 7.50 26.30 4.63
CA THR A 40 8.11 27.55 4.12
C THR A 40 8.26 28.65 5.18
N ALA A 41 7.54 28.55 6.30
CA ALA A 41 7.61 29.50 7.42
C ALA A 41 8.65 29.09 8.47
N ALA A 42 9.05 27.81 8.52
CA ALA A 42 10.08 27.27 9.40
C ALA A 42 11.27 26.84 8.54
N LEU A 43 12.27 27.72 8.38
CA LEU A 43 13.47 27.37 7.63
C LEU A 43 14.20 26.17 8.28
N GLU A 44 14.59 25.23 7.43
CA GLU A 44 15.47 24.05 7.62
C GLU A 44 14.85 22.74 8.14
N ALA A 45 14.45 21.84 7.21
CA ALA A 45 15.03 20.49 7.02
C ALA A 45 14.29 19.72 5.90
N PRO A 46 14.99 19.01 4.99
CA PRO A 46 14.35 18.10 4.04
C PRO A 46 13.87 16.84 4.79
N SER A 47 12.60 16.81 5.18
CA SER A 47 11.99 15.63 5.81
C SER A 47 11.21 14.82 4.78
N ARG A 48 11.67 13.58 4.54
CA ARG A 48 11.03 12.62 3.64
C ARG A 48 9.75 12.10 4.30
N ALA A 49 8.59 12.47 3.73
CA ALA A 49 7.30 11.97 4.16
C ALA A 49 7.23 10.44 3.99
N PHE A 50 6.97 9.71 5.08
CA PHE A 50 6.59 8.30 4.98
C PHE A 50 5.10 8.23 4.71
N ALA A 51 4.75 8.49 3.46
CA ALA A 51 3.45 8.09 2.98
C ALA A 51 3.42 6.55 3.00
N ASN A 52 2.30 5.98 3.46
CA ASN A 52 2.00 4.55 3.36
C ASN A 52 2.55 4.01 2.02
N PRO A 53 3.22 2.85 1.93
CA PRO A 53 3.85 2.39 0.69
C PRO A 53 2.89 2.11 -0.47
N LEU A 54 1.58 2.35 -0.30
CA LEU A 54 0.59 2.49 -1.37
C LEU A 54 0.46 3.91 -1.94
N ILE A 55 0.73 4.92 -1.12
CA ILE A 55 0.81 6.33 -1.50
C ILE A 55 2.29 6.60 -1.78
N VAL A 56 2.72 6.25 -2.98
CA VAL A 56 4.08 6.59 -3.41
C VAL A 56 4.05 8.03 -3.89
N LEU A 57 4.40 8.95 -2.99
CA LEU A 57 4.76 10.31 -3.40
C LEU A 57 6.03 10.20 -4.23
N ALA A 58 6.01 10.71 -5.46
CA ALA A 58 7.21 10.76 -6.31
C ALA A 58 8.33 11.65 -5.72
N HIS A 59 8.07 12.26 -4.57
CA HIS A 59 8.96 13.07 -3.74
C HIS A 59 9.60 12.26 -2.60
N ALA A 60 9.30 10.96 -2.47
CA ALA A 60 9.84 10.05 -1.43
C ALA A 60 11.04 9.21 -1.93
N GLY A 61 12.01 9.87 -2.57
CA GLY A 61 13.20 9.24 -3.14
C GLY A 61 14.22 8.74 -2.10
N HIS A 62 15.00 7.74 -2.51
CA HIS A 62 16.19 7.22 -1.84
C HIS A 62 17.45 7.90 -2.42
N GLY A 63 17.94 8.96 -1.79
CA GLY A 63 19.22 9.58 -2.12
C GLY A 63 20.36 9.08 -1.23
N HIS A 64 21.29 8.33 -1.82
CA HIS A 64 22.70 8.27 -1.39
C HIS A 64 23.44 9.44 -2.03
N GLY A 65 24.01 10.35 -1.22
CA GLY A 65 24.94 11.38 -1.68
C GLY A 65 24.35 12.80 -1.77
N GLY A 66 25.07 13.77 -1.20
CA GLY A 66 24.67 15.16 -0.96
C GLY A 66 24.50 16.09 -2.18
N GLU A 67 23.91 15.61 -3.27
CA GLU A 67 23.36 16.48 -4.32
C GLU A 67 21.88 16.77 -4.06
N ALA A 68 21.36 17.87 -4.61
CA ALA A 68 19.94 18.18 -4.57
C ALA A 68 19.15 17.03 -5.20
N GLU A 69 18.50 16.22 -4.35
CA GLU A 69 17.73 15.06 -4.75
C GLU A 69 16.71 15.50 -5.80
N TRP A 70 16.77 14.92 -7.00
CA TRP A 70 15.89 15.30 -8.10
C TRP A 70 14.42 15.10 -7.69
N GLN A 71 13.60 16.14 -7.87
CA GLN A 71 12.16 16.08 -7.56
C GLN A 71 11.35 16.53 -8.77
N PRO A 72 10.21 15.88 -9.06
CA PRO A 72 9.30 16.38 -10.08
C PRO A 72 8.81 17.80 -9.73
N ALA A 73 8.85 18.70 -10.71
CA ALA A 73 8.33 20.05 -10.57
C ALA A 73 6.85 20.04 -10.13
N PRO A 74 6.40 21.05 -9.35
CA PRO A 74 5.00 21.19 -8.97
C PRO A 74 4.04 21.15 -10.17
N GLY A 75 2.80 20.74 -9.92
CA GLY A 75 1.76 20.66 -10.96
C GLY A 75 1.77 19.33 -11.71
N LEU A 76 1.66 19.40 -13.05
CA LEU A 76 1.48 18.21 -13.90
C LEU A 76 2.60 17.17 -13.78
N PRO A 77 3.90 17.52 -13.76
CA PRO A 77 4.97 16.53 -13.63
C PRO A 77 4.85 15.71 -12.34
N ARG A 78 4.67 16.38 -11.20
CA ARG A 78 4.44 15.73 -9.89
C ARG A 78 3.25 14.78 -9.91
N LEU A 79 2.14 15.18 -10.50
CA LEU A 79 0.96 14.32 -10.63
C LEU A 79 1.24 13.08 -11.48
N ALA A 80 1.89 13.26 -12.63
CA ALA A 80 2.20 12.18 -13.55
C ALA A 80 3.16 11.14 -12.94
N PHE A 81 4.24 11.60 -12.31
CA PHE A 81 5.19 10.69 -11.65
C PHE A 81 4.58 9.99 -10.44
N THR A 82 3.73 10.66 -9.66
CA THR A 82 3.01 10.03 -8.53
C THR A 82 2.02 8.97 -9.02
N ALA A 83 1.27 9.25 -10.09
CA ALA A 83 0.37 8.29 -10.69
C ALA A 83 1.12 7.08 -11.28
N LEU A 84 2.27 7.31 -11.94
CA LEU A 84 3.11 6.24 -12.47
C LEU A 84 3.68 5.38 -11.35
N ALA A 85 4.20 5.98 -10.28
CA ALA A 85 4.72 5.25 -9.13
C ALA A 85 3.63 4.42 -8.43
N THR A 86 2.42 4.98 -8.32
CA THR A 86 1.23 4.28 -7.81
C THR A 86 0.84 3.11 -8.72
N LEU A 87 0.93 3.28 -10.04
CA LEU A 87 0.68 2.20 -11.01
C LEU A 87 1.67 1.05 -10.88
N VAL A 88 2.97 1.35 -10.86
CA VAL A 88 4.02 0.33 -10.73
C VAL A 88 3.86 -0.45 -9.43
N SER A 89 3.63 0.28 -8.32
CA SER A 89 3.38 -0.33 -7.01
C SER A 89 2.09 -1.17 -7.04
N GLY A 90 1.05 -0.67 -7.71
CA GLY A 90 -0.23 -1.35 -7.88
C GLY A 90 -0.08 -2.72 -8.53
N VAL A 91 0.65 -2.77 -9.64
CA VAL A 91 0.96 -4.03 -10.34
C VAL A 91 1.82 -4.95 -9.47
N GLY A 92 2.82 -4.42 -8.77
CA GLY A 92 3.66 -5.17 -7.85
C GLY A 92 2.84 -5.85 -6.73
N TYR A 93 1.95 -5.11 -6.06
CA TYR A 93 1.07 -5.67 -5.04
C TYR A 93 0.07 -6.69 -5.62
N ALA A 94 -0.44 -6.47 -6.83
CA ALA A 94 -1.31 -7.44 -7.48
C ALA A 94 -0.59 -8.77 -7.75
N LEU A 95 0.68 -8.72 -8.17
CA LEU A 95 1.52 -9.91 -8.36
C LEU A 95 1.76 -10.65 -7.04
N LEU A 96 2.09 -9.92 -5.97
CA LEU A 96 2.27 -10.51 -4.64
C LEU A 96 0.98 -11.16 -4.12
N LEU A 97 -0.16 -10.45 -4.21
CA LEU A 97 -1.47 -10.96 -3.82
C LEU A 97 -1.81 -12.23 -4.58
N GLY A 98 -1.64 -12.22 -5.91
CA GLY A 98 -1.90 -13.37 -6.77
C GLY A 98 -0.97 -14.55 -6.47
N ALA A 99 0.32 -14.29 -6.22
CA ALA A 99 1.28 -15.33 -5.85
C ALA A 99 0.91 -16.00 -4.54
N VAL A 100 0.57 -15.22 -3.50
CA VAL A 100 0.13 -15.76 -2.21
C VAL A 100 -1.18 -16.53 -2.37
N LEU A 101 -2.18 -15.96 -3.03
CA LEU A 101 -3.48 -16.61 -3.24
C LEU A 101 -3.32 -17.97 -3.95
N VAL A 102 -2.53 -18.03 -5.02
CA VAL A 102 -2.22 -19.29 -5.73
C VAL A 102 -1.45 -20.26 -4.85
N ALA A 103 -0.46 -19.79 -4.08
CA ALA A 103 0.33 -20.63 -3.18
C ALA A 103 -0.51 -21.28 -2.07
N THR A 104 -1.63 -20.69 -1.70
CA THR A 104 -2.57 -21.31 -0.74
C THR A 104 -3.37 -22.47 -1.32
N GLY A 105 -3.34 -22.70 -2.63
CA GLY A 105 -4.10 -23.76 -3.30
C GLY A 105 -5.62 -23.55 -3.29
N ARG A 106 -6.09 -22.36 -2.88
CA ARG A 106 -7.51 -22.00 -2.84
C ARG A 106 -7.99 -21.63 -4.24
N GLU A 107 -9.27 -21.82 -4.50
CA GLU A 107 -9.87 -21.39 -5.76
C GLU A 107 -9.88 -19.86 -5.83
N VAL A 108 -9.34 -19.32 -6.92
CA VAL A 108 -9.28 -17.88 -7.15
C VAL A 108 -10.65 -17.41 -7.62
N THR A 109 -11.41 -16.82 -6.70
CA THR A 109 -12.68 -16.14 -6.97
C THR A 109 -12.59 -14.67 -6.58
N SER A 110 -13.50 -13.84 -7.09
CA SER A 110 -13.61 -12.42 -6.69
C SER A 110 -13.77 -12.23 -5.18
N SER A 111 -14.55 -13.09 -4.50
CA SER A 111 -14.71 -13.04 -3.05
C SER A 111 -13.43 -13.42 -2.31
N GLU A 112 -12.72 -14.44 -2.79
CA GLU A 112 -11.48 -14.87 -2.17
C GLU A 112 -10.36 -13.85 -2.36
N ALA A 113 -10.20 -13.34 -3.58
CA ALA A 113 -9.22 -12.32 -3.90
C ALA A 113 -9.47 -11.03 -3.10
N LEU A 114 -10.74 -10.65 -2.86
CA LEU A 114 -11.08 -9.57 -1.94
C LEU A 114 -10.60 -9.84 -0.51
N ARG A 115 -10.79 -11.05 0.03
CA ARG A 115 -10.30 -11.39 1.39
C ARG A 115 -8.79 -11.28 1.51
N PHE A 116 -8.05 -11.73 0.50
CA PHE A 116 -6.59 -11.52 0.46
C PHE A 116 -6.23 -10.05 0.26
N GLY A 117 -7.01 -9.29 -0.49
CA GLY A 117 -6.89 -7.83 -0.60
C GLY A 117 -7.03 -7.15 0.75
N ILE A 118 -8.06 -7.49 1.53
CA ILE A 118 -8.23 -7.00 2.90
C ILE A 118 -7.06 -7.45 3.79
N GLY A 119 -6.58 -8.69 3.67
CA GLY A 119 -5.38 -9.14 4.37
C GLY A 119 -4.13 -8.30 4.02
N GLY A 120 -3.97 -7.95 2.74
CA GLY A 120 -2.93 -7.04 2.26
C GLY A 120 -3.05 -5.64 2.87
N PHE A 121 -4.27 -5.08 2.95
CA PHE A 121 -4.52 -3.81 3.65
C PHE A 121 -4.14 -3.89 5.12
N LEU A 122 -4.58 -4.93 5.82
CA LEU A 122 -4.28 -5.12 7.24
C LEU A 122 -2.76 -5.20 7.48
N ALA A 123 -2.05 -5.97 6.65
CA ALA A 123 -0.62 -6.19 6.80
C ALA A 123 0.23 -5.00 6.36
N ALA A 124 0.01 -4.48 5.15
CA ALA A 124 0.89 -3.48 4.55
C ALA A 124 0.50 -2.03 4.90
N SER A 125 -0.71 -1.80 5.40
CA SER A 125 -1.22 -0.44 5.65
C SER A 125 -1.69 -0.24 7.08
N LEU A 126 -2.68 -1.00 7.54
CA LEU A 126 -3.30 -0.72 8.83
C LEU A 126 -2.37 -1.01 10.01
N ALA A 127 -1.79 -2.20 10.09
CA ALA A 127 -0.92 -2.56 11.21
C ALA A 127 0.27 -1.60 11.32
N PRO A 128 1.05 -1.33 10.24
CA PRO A 128 2.11 -0.33 10.34
C PRO A 128 1.61 1.06 10.75
N ALA A 129 0.46 1.50 10.24
CA ALA A 129 -0.10 2.82 10.56
C ALA A 129 -0.51 3.00 12.04
N ILE A 130 -0.69 1.91 12.79
CA ILE A 130 -0.95 1.99 14.24
C ILE A 130 0.29 2.53 14.98
N GLY A 131 1.50 2.15 14.55
CA GLY A 131 2.74 2.63 15.14
C GLY A 131 3.36 3.82 14.42
N LEU A 132 3.31 3.82 13.08
CA LEU A 132 3.81 4.88 12.21
C LEU A 132 2.68 5.36 11.27
N PRO A 133 1.75 6.21 11.76
CA PRO A 133 0.68 6.73 10.92
C PRO A 133 1.26 7.49 9.71
N PRO A 134 0.55 7.56 8.57
CA PRO A 134 1.00 8.36 7.45
C PRO A 134 1.21 9.82 7.84
N GLU A 135 2.38 10.37 7.52
CA GLU A 135 2.80 11.72 7.93
C GLU A 135 2.78 12.68 6.74
N LEU A 136 2.47 13.95 7.03
CA LEU A 136 2.60 15.03 6.06
C LEU A 136 4.09 15.38 5.85
N PRO A 137 4.46 15.91 4.66
CA PRO A 137 5.77 16.54 4.48
C PRO A 137 6.01 17.64 5.52
N GLY A 138 7.26 17.81 5.96
CA GLY A 138 7.64 18.80 6.96
C GLY A 138 7.48 18.35 8.42
N MET A 139 7.02 17.13 8.69
CA MET A 139 6.94 16.59 10.05
C MET A 139 8.29 16.00 10.49
N ALA A 140 8.69 16.30 11.74
CA ALA A 140 9.84 15.67 12.36
C ALA A 140 9.62 14.16 12.45
N ALA A 141 10.57 13.39 11.91
CA ALA A 141 10.44 11.94 11.82
C ALA A 141 11.76 11.23 12.08
N ALA A 142 11.67 9.97 12.52
CA ALA A 142 12.83 9.12 12.68
C ALA A 142 13.54 8.87 11.34
N ALA A 143 14.80 8.43 11.43
CA ALA A 143 15.60 8.07 10.27
C ALA A 143 14.82 7.12 9.33
N LEU A 144 14.80 7.42 8.03
CA LEU A 144 13.98 6.71 7.05
C LEU A 144 14.21 5.19 7.08
N GLU A 145 15.47 4.78 7.18
CA GLU A 145 15.86 3.36 7.25
C GLU A 145 15.18 2.64 8.42
N SER A 146 15.16 3.26 9.61
CA SER A 146 14.54 2.67 10.80
C SER A 146 13.04 2.46 10.62
N ARG A 147 12.35 3.44 10.02
CA ARG A 147 10.91 3.37 9.71
C ARG A 147 10.61 2.30 8.66
N GLN A 148 11.47 2.18 7.64
CA GLN A 148 11.33 1.15 6.60
C GLN A 148 11.51 -0.26 7.14
N LEU A 149 12.53 -0.49 7.97
CA LEU A 149 12.77 -1.77 8.61
C LEU A 149 11.62 -2.15 9.54
N TRP A 150 11.15 -1.20 10.35
CA TRP A 150 10.01 -1.42 11.24
C TRP A 150 8.71 -1.68 10.45
N TRP A 151 8.49 -0.94 9.37
CA TRP A 151 7.34 -1.15 8.47
C TRP A 151 7.39 -2.56 7.85
N LEU A 152 8.53 -2.97 7.30
CA LEU A 152 8.72 -4.29 6.70
C LEU A 152 8.50 -5.40 7.73
N ALA A 153 9.08 -5.27 8.93
CA ALA A 153 8.90 -6.23 10.01
C ALA A 153 7.43 -6.34 10.42
N THR A 154 6.74 -5.21 10.58
CA THR A 154 5.32 -5.18 10.95
C THR A 154 4.45 -5.79 9.87
N ALA A 155 4.71 -5.47 8.60
CA ALA A 155 3.96 -5.99 7.47
C ALA A 155 4.13 -7.50 7.31
N LEU A 156 5.36 -8.01 7.38
CA LEU A 156 5.64 -9.44 7.29
C LEU A 156 5.08 -10.22 8.48
N ALA A 157 5.28 -9.73 9.70
CA ALA A 157 4.75 -10.38 10.90
C ALA A 157 3.22 -10.43 10.87
N THR A 158 2.57 -9.35 10.45
CA THR A 158 1.11 -9.30 10.30
C THR A 158 0.62 -10.24 9.19
N ALA A 159 1.27 -10.26 8.03
CA ALA A 159 0.90 -11.14 6.93
C ALA A 159 1.01 -12.62 7.32
N ILE A 160 2.13 -13.02 7.96
CA ILE A 160 2.33 -14.38 8.47
C ILE A 160 1.30 -14.69 9.57
N GLY A 161 1.06 -13.76 10.48
CA GLY A 161 0.07 -13.93 11.55
C GLY A 161 -1.34 -14.15 11.01
N LEU A 162 -1.76 -13.34 10.03
CA LEU A 162 -3.04 -13.51 9.34
C LEU A 162 -3.12 -14.87 8.62
N TYR A 163 -2.04 -15.31 7.96
CA TYR A 163 -1.98 -16.63 7.34
C TYR A 163 -2.19 -17.75 8.38
N LEU A 164 -1.50 -17.69 9.52
CA LEU A 164 -1.64 -18.68 10.58
C LEU A 164 -3.06 -18.70 11.17
N VAL A 165 -3.64 -17.53 11.42
CA VAL A 165 -4.98 -17.39 12.02
C VAL A 165 -6.08 -17.80 11.04
N ALA A 166 -6.07 -17.28 9.81
CA ALA A 166 -7.18 -17.42 8.88
C ALA A 166 -7.09 -18.70 8.03
N ILE A 167 -5.88 -19.19 7.74
CA ILE A 167 -5.67 -20.32 6.81
C ILE A 167 -5.27 -21.59 7.55
N ARG A 168 -4.27 -21.54 8.46
CA ARG A 168 -3.83 -22.76 9.19
C ARG A 168 -4.78 -23.16 10.31
N ARG A 169 -5.39 -22.20 11.02
CA ARG A 169 -6.54 -22.36 11.95
C ARG A 169 -6.37 -23.32 13.14
N GLY A 170 -5.23 -23.98 13.33
CA GLY A 170 -4.95 -24.78 14.53
C GLY A 170 -4.74 -23.89 15.77
N ALA A 171 -5.12 -24.34 16.97
CA ALA A 171 -5.03 -23.53 18.19
C ALA A 171 -3.63 -22.93 18.43
N VAL A 172 -2.58 -23.74 18.25
CA VAL A 172 -1.18 -23.27 18.34
C VAL A 172 -0.85 -22.26 17.23
N ALA A 173 -1.30 -22.51 16.00
CA ALA A 173 -1.08 -21.58 14.89
C ALA A 173 -1.78 -20.24 15.12
N VAL A 174 -3.01 -20.25 15.64
CA VAL A 174 -3.75 -19.04 16.00
C VAL A 174 -3.01 -18.28 17.10
N ALA A 175 -2.57 -18.96 18.17
CA ALA A 175 -1.82 -18.33 19.25
C ALA A 175 -0.52 -17.67 18.74
N LEU A 176 0.27 -18.41 17.94
CA LEU A 176 1.49 -17.88 17.33
C LEU A 176 1.20 -16.73 16.35
N GLY A 177 0.12 -16.81 15.59
CA GLY A 177 -0.26 -15.77 14.65
C GLY A 177 -0.67 -14.47 15.34
N LEU A 178 -1.43 -14.56 16.43
CA LEU A 178 -1.75 -13.41 17.26
C LEU A 178 -0.50 -12.82 17.92
N ALA A 179 0.40 -13.67 18.42
CA ALA A 179 1.67 -13.21 18.99
C ALA A 179 2.52 -12.47 17.95
N LEU A 180 2.59 -12.97 16.71
CA LEU A 180 3.30 -12.30 15.61
C LEU A 180 2.68 -10.94 15.24
N ILE A 181 1.36 -10.83 15.22
CA ILE A 181 0.69 -9.55 14.94
C ILE A 181 1.02 -8.52 16.03
N VAL A 182 1.07 -8.95 17.29
CA VAL A 182 1.33 -8.04 18.43
C VAL A 182 2.82 -7.69 18.58
N ALA A 183 3.74 -8.59 18.22
CA ALA A 183 5.17 -8.45 18.50
C ALA A 183 5.80 -7.11 18.02
N PRO A 184 5.56 -6.63 16.78
CA PRO A 184 6.12 -5.35 16.32
C PRO A 184 5.61 -4.15 17.13
N HIS A 185 4.37 -4.22 17.61
CA HIS A 185 3.77 -3.17 18.44
C HIS A 185 4.32 -3.17 19.88
N ALA A 186 4.66 -4.34 20.40
CA ALA A 186 5.32 -4.47 21.70
C ALA A 186 6.78 -3.98 21.66
N TRP A 187 7.47 -4.18 20.53
CA TRP A 187 8.81 -3.61 20.30
C TRP A 187 8.78 -2.09 20.18
N GLY A 188 7.71 -1.54 19.58
CA GLY A 188 7.49 -0.10 19.46
C GLY A 188 8.03 0.46 18.14
N ALA A 189 7.31 1.44 17.60
CA ALA A 189 7.70 2.13 16.38
C ALA A 189 8.83 3.16 16.63
N PRO A 190 9.75 3.35 15.66
CA PRO A 190 10.78 4.37 15.76
C PRO A 190 10.17 5.76 15.50
N HIS A 191 10.09 6.58 16.55
CA HIS A 191 9.58 7.96 16.47
C HIS A 191 10.72 8.98 16.36
N GLY A 192 10.47 10.08 15.67
CA GLY A 192 11.39 11.22 15.62
C GLY A 192 11.41 11.99 16.95
N PRO A 193 12.28 13.01 17.08
CA PRO A 193 12.21 13.93 18.21
C PRO A 193 10.83 14.57 18.30
N GLU A 194 10.30 14.69 19.52
CA GLU A 194 9.01 15.33 19.81
C GLU A 194 9.13 16.85 19.66
N GLU A 195 9.24 17.32 18.43
CA GLU A 195 9.17 18.74 18.11
C GLU A 195 7.72 19.15 17.83
N ILE A 196 7.27 20.20 18.51
CA ILE A 196 5.94 20.75 18.28
C ILE A 196 5.94 21.42 16.91
N SER A 197 5.36 20.74 15.93
CA SER A 197 5.16 21.31 14.59
C SER A 197 4.29 22.57 14.67
N ALA A 198 4.66 23.59 13.90
CA ALA A 198 3.84 24.80 13.72
C ALA A 198 2.52 24.53 12.99
N MET A 199 2.40 23.37 12.32
CA MET A 199 1.18 22.96 11.63
C MET A 199 0.10 22.51 12.61
N PRO A 200 -1.15 22.98 12.45
CA PRO A 200 -2.27 22.49 13.26
C PRO A 200 -2.41 20.95 13.23
N PRO A 201 -2.47 20.26 14.38
CA PRO A 201 -2.52 18.79 14.46
C PRO A 201 -3.70 18.15 13.70
N VAL A 202 -4.77 18.90 13.47
CA VAL A 202 -5.93 18.47 12.69
C VAL A 202 -5.56 18.08 11.25
N TYR A 203 -4.57 18.73 10.64
CA TYR A 203 -4.13 18.39 9.29
C TYR A 203 -3.43 17.02 9.25
N ALA A 204 -2.56 16.74 10.22
CA ALA A 204 -1.90 15.44 10.36
C ALA A 204 -2.92 14.31 10.61
N ALA A 205 -3.88 14.53 11.50
CA ALA A 205 -4.94 13.57 11.79
C ALA A 205 -5.81 13.29 10.55
N GLN A 206 -6.21 14.35 9.82
CA GLN A 206 -6.98 14.19 8.58
C GLN A 206 -6.17 13.47 7.50
N PHE A 207 -4.88 13.77 7.37
CA PHE A 207 -4.01 13.12 6.38
C PHE A 207 -3.85 11.64 6.66
N SER A 208 -3.59 11.27 7.91
CA SER A 208 -3.50 9.87 8.34
C SER A 208 -4.80 9.11 8.05
N ALA A 209 -5.94 9.65 8.47
CA ALA A 209 -7.25 9.02 8.26
C ALA A 209 -7.60 8.86 6.77
N ARG A 210 -7.38 9.91 5.96
CA ARG A 210 -7.65 9.86 4.51
C ARG A 210 -6.69 8.91 3.81
N SER A 211 -5.42 8.89 4.19
CA SER A 211 -4.42 7.97 3.63
C SER A 211 -4.78 6.51 3.87
N LEU A 212 -5.27 6.17 5.07
CA LEU A 212 -5.79 4.83 5.38
C LEU A 212 -7.04 4.49 4.58
N ALA A 213 -7.96 5.45 4.39
CA ALA A 213 -9.14 5.24 3.56
C ALA A 213 -8.79 4.97 2.08
N VAL A 214 -7.84 5.74 1.53
CA VAL A 214 -7.31 5.51 0.18
C VAL A 214 -6.65 4.13 0.07
N ALA A 215 -5.83 3.76 1.06
CA ALA A 215 -5.19 2.46 1.13
C ALA A 215 -6.21 1.30 1.12
N PHE A 216 -7.28 1.42 1.92
CA PHE A 216 -8.35 0.43 1.95
C PHE A 216 -9.04 0.32 0.60
N ALA A 217 -9.41 1.45 -0.02
CA ALA A 217 -10.05 1.47 -1.33
C ALA A 217 -9.15 0.83 -2.40
N PHE A 218 -7.85 1.15 -2.40
CA PHE A 218 -6.85 0.53 -3.28
C PHE A 218 -6.87 -0.99 -3.14
N TRP A 219 -6.72 -1.53 -1.93
CA TRP A 219 -6.63 -2.98 -1.70
C TRP A 219 -7.94 -3.71 -2.01
N ALA A 220 -9.08 -3.10 -1.72
CA ALA A 220 -10.39 -3.65 -2.06
C ALA A 220 -10.58 -3.75 -3.58
N VAL A 221 -10.27 -2.68 -4.32
CA VAL A 221 -10.31 -2.67 -5.78
C VAL A 221 -9.31 -3.65 -6.36
N LEU A 222 -8.08 -3.70 -5.83
CA LEU A 222 -7.04 -4.64 -6.23
C LEU A 222 -7.54 -6.09 -6.15
N GLY A 223 -8.09 -6.48 -5.00
CA GLY A 223 -8.60 -7.84 -4.78
C GLY A 223 -9.77 -8.17 -5.70
N LEU A 224 -10.78 -7.30 -5.78
CA LEU A 224 -11.95 -7.51 -6.63
C LEU A 224 -11.58 -7.59 -8.12
N ALA A 225 -10.77 -6.63 -8.60
CA ALA A 225 -10.34 -6.58 -9.98
C ALA A 225 -9.45 -7.78 -10.33
N PHE A 226 -8.61 -8.25 -9.40
CA PHE A 226 -7.78 -9.43 -9.61
C PHE A 226 -8.63 -10.69 -9.79
N GLY A 227 -9.58 -10.94 -8.90
CA GLY A 227 -10.47 -12.10 -9.02
C GLY A 227 -11.33 -12.06 -10.28
N TRP A 228 -11.90 -10.89 -10.61
CA TRP A 228 -12.66 -10.69 -11.84
C TRP A 228 -11.81 -10.94 -13.09
N ALA A 229 -10.62 -10.36 -13.17
CA ALA A 229 -9.73 -10.52 -14.32
C ALA A 229 -9.25 -11.98 -14.46
N TRP A 230 -9.00 -12.66 -13.34
CA TRP A 230 -8.62 -14.07 -13.34
C TRP A 230 -9.72 -14.97 -13.91
N GLU A 231 -10.96 -14.78 -13.47
CA GLU A 231 -12.14 -15.50 -13.97
C GLU A 231 -12.38 -15.21 -15.46
N ALA A 232 -12.27 -13.95 -15.87
CA ALA A 232 -12.45 -13.53 -17.26
C ALA A 232 -11.44 -14.18 -18.22
N VAL A 233 -10.17 -14.31 -17.82
CA VAL A 233 -9.15 -14.99 -18.63
C VAL A 233 -9.42 -16.50 -18.70
N ALA A 234 -9.83 -17.13 -17.60
CA ALA A 234 -10.17 -18.56 -17.58
C ALA A 234 -11.35 -18.89 -18.49
N GLY A 235 -12.39 -18.04 -18.51
CA GLY A 235 -13.54 -18.20 -19.41
C GLY A 235 -13.17 -18.17 -20.89
N ARG A 236 -12.17 -17.37 -21.28
CA ARG A 236 -11.69 -17.28 -22.67
C ARG A 236 -10.87 -18.51 -23.10
N GLU A 237 -10.04 -19.06 -22.20
CA GLU A 237 -9.31 -20.32 -22.45
C GLU A 237 -10.29 -21.48 -22.63
N GLY A 238 -11.35 -21.55 -21.81
CA GLY A 238 -12.40 -22.57 -21.92
C GLY A 238 -13.22 -22.47 -23.22
N ALA A 239 -13.50 -21.25 -23.70
CA ALA A 239 -14.19 -21.04 -24.97
C ALA A 239 -13.31 -21.38 -26.19
N ALA A 240 -12.01 -21.03 -26.15
CA ALA A 240 -11.06 -21.36 -27.21
C ALA A 240 -10.76 -22.86 -27.32
N ALA A 241 -10.85 -23.61 -26.21
CA ALA A 241 -10.66 -25.06 -26.17
C ALA A 241 -11.84 -25.88 -26.72
N ARG A 242 -12.96 -25.25 -27.10
CA ARG A 242 -14.11 -25.89 -27.77
C ARG A 242 -14.24 -25.49 -29.24
N PRO A 243 -13.32 -25.87 -30.14
CA PRO A 243 -13.58 -25.75 -31.57
C PRO A 243 -14.50 -26.89 -32.00
N GLY A 244 -15.77 -26.60 -32.32
CA GLY A 244 -16.62 -27.53 -33.09
C GLY A 244 -17.86 -28.11 -32.40
N ALA A 245 -18.75 -27.27 -31.84
CA ALA A 245 -20.14 -27.66 -31.63
C ALA A 245 -21.06 -26.76 -32.47
N ALA A 246 -20.86 -26.82 -33.79
CA ALA A 246 -21.82 -26.38 -34.78
C ALA A 246 -21.88 -27.49 -35.84
N VAL A 247 -22.93 -28.30 -35.74
CA VAL A 247 -23.44 -29.16 -36.82
C VAL A 247 -24.68 -28.46 -37.36
#